data_AF-A0A2U1YVW2-F1
#
_entry.id   AF-A0A2U1YVW2-F1
#
_cell.length_a   1.000
_cell.length_b   1.000
_cell.length_c   1.000
_cell.angle_alpha   90.00
_cell.angle_beta   90.00
_cell.angle_gamma   90.00
#
_symmetry.space_group_name_H-M   'P 1'
#
loop_
_entity.id
_entity.type
_entity.pdbx_description
1 polymer ?
#
loop_
_entity_poly.entity_id
_entity_poly.type
_entity_poly.pdbx_seq_one_letter_code
_entity_poly.pdbx_strand_id
1 'polypeptide(L)'
;MTMPKIAAAGAAGALTLLVSACASVISPPPVAQPDPAVLSALERYSAGECNPQTAAVLTGMHIPAGDIRGLSYGLYRDEFRDAIVRWDAWVYLKDQPGSLVVTLDEDCRPIQVYARGGATLPGSR
;
A
#
# COMPACT_ATOMS: atom_id res chain seq x y z
N MET A 1 23.52 -31.13 57.09
CA MET A 1 22.52 -30.03 56.96
C MET A 1 23.15 -28.75 57.47
N THR A 2 22.97 -27.67 56.69
CA THR A 2 23.10 -26.22 56.97
C THR A 2 23.94 -25.53 55.89
N MET A 3 23.25 -24.85 54.99
CA MET A 3 23.76 -24.11 53.82
C MET A 3 24.52 -22.84 54.22
N PRO A 4 25.54 -22.41 53.46
CA PRO A 4 26.08 -21.07 53.57
C PRO A 4 25.17 -20.06 52.83
N LYS A 5 24.82 -18.97 53.52
CA LYS A 5 24.17 -17.78 52.96
C LYS A 5 25.15 -17.09 52.01
N ILE A 6 24.75 -16.89 50.76
CA ILE A 6 25.47 -16.00 49.83
C ILE A 6 24.58 -14.79 49.56
N ALA A 7 25.15 -13.64 49.89
CA ALA A 7 24.53 -12.33 49.87
C ALA A 7 24.13 -11.89 48.46
N ALA A 8 23.02 -11.15 48.40
CA ALA A 8 22.55 -10.45 47.23
C ALA A 8 23.56 -9.39 46.79
N ALA A 9 24.25 -9.63 45.67
CA ALA A 9 24.92 -8.60 44.91
C ALA A 9 23.92 -8.11 43.84
N GLY A 10 23.31 -6.96 44.11
CA GLY A 10 22.45 -6.26 43.16
C GLY A 10 23.26 -5.81 41.95
N ALA A 11 23.25 -6.61 40.90
CA ALA A 11 23.59 -6.14 39.57
C ALA A 11 22.42 -5.31 39.08
N ALA A 12 22.56 -3.98 39.13
CA ALA A 12 21.67 -3.03 38.48
C ALA A 12 21.75 -3.29 36.96
N GLY A 13 20.90 -4.20 36.48
CA GLY A 13 20.73 -4.49 35.07
C GLY A 13 20.13 -3.29 34.37
N ALA A 14 20.94 -2.60 33.57
CA ALA A 14 20.47 -1.70 32.54
C ALA A 14 19.75 -2.54 31.47
N LEU A 15 18.48 -2.85 31.69
CA LEU A 15 17.56 -3.27 30.63
C LEU A 15 17.11 -2.02 29.88
N THR A 16 17.90 -1.58 28.91
CA THR A 16 17.40 -0.71 27.84
C THR A 16 16.40 -1.52 27.00
N LEU A 17 15.13 -1.32 27.31
CA LEU A 17 13.98 -1.79 26.54
C LEU A 17 14.06 -1.23 25.11
N LEU A 18 14.64 -2.00 24.19
CA LEU A 18 14.53 -1.80 22.74
C LEU A 18 13.11 -2.18 22.31
N VAL A 19 12.14 -1.30 22.55
CA VAL A 19 10.75 -1.48 22.13
C VAL A 19 10.31 -0.27 21.31
N SER A 20 10.73 -0.19 20.04
CA SER A 20 10.12 0.75 19.08
C SER A 20 10.48 0.44 17.62
N ALA A 21 10.05 -0.69 17.08
CA ALA A 21 10.17 -0.95 15.63
C ALA A 21 9.00 -1.74 15.01
N CYS A 22 7.84 -1.80 15.68
CA CYS A 22 6.64 -2.43 15.12
C CYS A 22 5.51 -1.43 14.84
N ALA A 23 5.84 -0.15 14.64
CA ALA A 23 4.96 0.75 13.91
C ALA A 23 5.44 0.73 12.46
N SER A 24 5.04 -0.29 11.70
CA SER A 24 4.93 -0.17 10.25
C SER A 24 3.90 0.92 10.01
N VAL A 25 4.36 2.17 10.04
CA VAL A 25 3.59 3.36 9.72
C VAL A 25 2.94 3.06 8.38
N ILE A 26 1.62 2.94 8.37
CA ILE A 26 0.82 2.93 7.15
C ILE A 26 0.98 4.35 6.60
N SER A 27 2.09 4.60 5.91
CA SER A 27 2.30 5.86 5.24
C SER A 27 1.19 5.99 4.20
N PRO A 28 0.56 7.16 4.10
CA PRO A 28 -0.42 7.39 3.05
C PRO A 28 0.22 7.08 1.69
N PRO A 29 -0.56 6.56 0.72
CA PRO A 29 -0.04 6.33 -0.62
C PRO A 29 0.65 7.59 -1.15
N PRO A 30 1.82 7.47 -1.82
CA PRO A 30 2.46 8.62 -2.41
C PRO A 30 1.56 9.14 -3.53
N VAL A 31 1.11 10.39 -3.40
CA VAL A 31 0.26 11.06 -4.39
C VAL A 31 0.99 12.25 -4.99
N ALA A 32 0.86 12.42 -6.31
CA ALA A 32 1.33 13.58 -7.04
C ALA A 32 0.25 14.05 -8.02
N GLN A 33 0.45 15.22 -8.65
CA GLN A 33 -0.44 15.64 -9.74
C GLN A 33 -0.48 14.54 -10.81
N PRO A 34 -1.67 14.05 -11.23
CA PRO A 34 -1.76 12.98 -12.21
C PRO A 34 -1.05 13.34 -13.51
N ASP A 35 -0.10 12.51 -13.93
CA ASP A 35 0.48 12.61 -15.27
C ASP A 35 -0.63 12.32 -16.31
N PRO A 36 -0.92 13.24 -17.25
CA PRO A 36 -1.95 13.03 -18.26
C PRO A 36 -1.74 11.77 -19.11
N ALA A 37 -0.50 11.37 -19.37
CA ALA A 37 -0.19 10.16 -20.12
C ALA A 37 -0.53 8.90 -19.31
N VAL A 38 -0.28 8.92 -17.99
CA VAL A 38 -0.65 7.82 -17.08
C VAL A 38 -2.16 7.71 -17.00
N LEU A 39 -2.87 8.82 -16.79
CA LEU A 39 -4.33 8.85 -16.78
C LEU A 39 -4.92 8.30 -18.08
N SER A 40 -4.45 8.80 -19.23
CA SER A 40 -4.87 8.32 -20.54
C SER A 40 -4.60 6.83 -20.72
N ALA A 41 -3.48 6.31 -20.20
CA ALA A 41 -3.19 4.88 -20.25
C ALA A 41 -4.19 4.05 -19.45
N LEU A 42 -4.59 4.50 -18.26
CA LEU A 42 -5.62 3.83 -17.46
C LEU A 42 -6.99 3.85 -18.16
N GLU A 43 -7.38 4.99 -18.73
CA GLU A 43 -8.66 5.17 -19.43
C GLU A 43 -8.80 4.26 -20.67
N ARG A 44 -7.69 3.88 -21.32
CA ARG A 44 -7.72 2.90 -22.43
C ARG A 44 -8.18 1.51 -21.99
N TYR A 45 -8.01 1.15 -20.72
CA TYR A 45 -8.34 -0.17 -20.21
C TYR A 45 -9.69 -0.20 -19.46
N SER A 46 -10.00 0.86 -18.72
CA SER A 46 -11.26 0.98 -17.99
C SER A 46 -11.61 2.44 -17.78
N ALA A 47 -12.86 2.84 -18.05
CA ALA A 47 -13.37 4.19 -17.79
C ALA A 47 -13.83 4.36 -16.32
N GLY A 48 -12.99 3.93 -15.36
CA GLY A 48 -13.34 3.98 -13.93
C GLY A 48 -13.29 5.40 -13.36
N GLU A 49 -14.25 5.76 -12.52
CA GLU A 49 -14.33 7.11 -11.92
C GLU A 49 -13.13 7.46 -11.04
N CYS A 50 -12.51 6.46 -10.41
CA CYS A 50 -11.31 6.64 -9.59
C CYS A 50 -9.99 6.67 -10.39
N ASN A 51 -10.05 6.71 -11.74
CA ASN A 51 -8.85 6.76 -12.58
C ASN A 51 -7.94 7.96 -12.28
N PRO A 52 -8.43 9.20 -12.08
CA PRO A 52 -7.56 10.34 -11.76
C PRO A 52 -6.77 10.13 -10.48
N GLN A 53 -7.39 9.54 -9.45
CA GLN A 53 -6.74 9.29 -8.16
C GLN A 53 -5.80 8.09 -8.21
N THR A 54 -6.13 7.07 -9.02
CA THR A 54 -5.21 5.96 -9.31
C THR A 54 -3.98 6.48 -10.06
N ALA A 55 -4.17 7.34 -11.06
CA ALA A 55 -3.07 7.98 -11.79
C ALA A 55 -2.21 8.85 -10.87
N ALA A 56 -2.81 9.62 -9.95
CA ALA A 56 -2.09 10.41 -8.95
C ALA A 56 -1.11 9.56 -8.14
N VAL A 57 -1.55 8.36 -7.71
CA VAL A 57 -0.71 7.42 -6.97
C VAL A 57 0.41 6.88 -7.84
N LEU A 58 0.10 6.40 -9.05
CA LEU A 58 1.10 5.85 -9.96
C LEU A 58 2.17 6.90 -10.33
N THR A 59 1.78 8.15 -10.54
CA THR A 59 2.72 9.27 -10.77
C THR A 59 3.58 9.54 -9.53
N GLY A 60 2.99 9.52 -8.33
CA GLY A 60 3.72 9.62 -7.06
C GLY A 60 4.71 8.47 -6.84
N MET A 61 4.43 7.29 -7.40
CA MET A 61 5.32 6.13 -7.41
C MET A 61 6.31 6.12 -8.59
N HIS A 62 6.27 7.15 -9.44
CA HIS A 62 7.09 7.27 -10.66
C HIS A 62 6.89 6.11 -11.64
N ILE A 63 5.69 5.56 -11.73
CA ILE A 63 5.32 4.56 -12.72
C ILE A 63 4.94 5.27 -14.03
N PRO A 64 5.69 5.08 -15.12
CA PRO A 64 5.38 5.73 -16.39
C PRO A 64 4.23 5.02 -17.12
N ALA A 65 3.51 5.77 -17.95
CA ALA A 65 2.41 5.26 -18.75
C ALA A 65 2.79 4.07 -19.64
N GLY A 66 4.06 4.05 -20.10
CA GLY A 66 4.62 3.00 -20.94
C GLY A 66 4.72 1.64 -20.24
N ASP A 67 4.74 1.60 -18.90
CA ASP A 67 4.90 0.35 -18.14
C ASP A 67 3.56 -0.31 -17.82
N ILE A 68 2.45 0.43 -17.98
CA ILE A 68 1.10 -0.07 -17.72
C ILE A 68 0.67 -0.95 -18.90
N ARG A 69 0.28 -2.19 -18.60
CA ARG A 69 -0.27 -3.14 -19.58
C ARG A 69 -1.74 -3.49 -19.35
N GLY A 70 -2.33 -3.04 -18.25
CA GLY A 70 -3.73 -3.28 -17.96
C GLY A 70 -4.21 -2.63 -16.67
N LEU A 71 -5.52 -2.53 -16.55
CA LEU A 71 -6.24 -2.07 -15.36
C LEU A 71 -7.53 -2.87 -15.22
N SER A 72 -7.88 -3.29 -14.00
CA SER A 72 -9.22 -3.79 -13.67
C SER A 72 -9.65 -3.27 -12.30
N TYR A 73 -10.94 -3.05 -12.10
CA TYR A 73 -11.48 -2.63 -10.81
C TYR A 73 -12.17 -3.77 -10.07
N GLY A 74 -11.83 -3.95 -8.79
CA GLY A 74 -12.63 -4.67 -7.82
C GLY A 74 -13.52 -3.69 -7.05
N LEU A 75 -14.82 -3.96 -6.97
CA LEU A 75 -15.79 -3.10 -6.30
C LEU A 75 -16.30 -3.79 -5.05
N TYR A 76 -16.26 -3.08 -3.92
CA TYR A 76 -16.86 -3.55 -2.69
C TYR A 76 -18.08 -2.70 -2.38
N ARG A 77 -19.22 -3.36 -2.23
CA ARG A 77 -20.49 -2.73 -1.92
C ARG A 77 -20.89 -3.03 -0.50
N ASP A 78 -21.49 -2.05 0.15
CA ASP A 78 -22.22 -2.22 1.38
C ASP A 78 -23.64 -2.69 1.04
N GLU A 79 -23.99 -3.90 1.46
CA GLU A 79 -25.29 -4.53 1.14
C GLU A 79 -26.48 -3.80 1.75
N PHE A 80 -26.30 -3.03 2.82
CA PHE A 80 -27.38 -2.29 3.48
C PHE A 80 -27.60 -0.91 2.87
N ARG A 81 -26.54 -0.28 2.36
CA ARG A 81 -26.59 1.06 1.76
C ARG A 81 -26.72 1.07 0.24
N ASP A 82 -26.58 -0.09 -0.41
CA ASP A 82 -26.43 -0.23 -1.88
C ASP A 82 -25.43 0.79 -2.47
N ALA A 83 -24.34 0.99 -1.75
CA ALA A 83 -23.31 1.97 -2.08
C ALA A 83 -21.96 1.28 -2.24
N ILE A 84 -21.14 1.77 -3.18
CA ILE A 84 -19.76 1.33 -3.31
C ILE A 84 -18.96 1.99 -2.19
N VAL A 85 -18.31 1.18 -1.36
CA VAL A 85 -17.54 1.65 -0.19
C VAL A 85 -16.03 1.57 -0.39
N ARG A 86 -15.60 0.86 -1.43
CA ARG A 86 -14.18 0.71 -1.77
C ARG A 86 -14.01 0.29 -3.22
N TRP A 87 -12.95 0.81 -3.79
CA TRP A 87 -12.43 0.46 -5.10
C TRP A 87 -11.04 -0.13 -4.93
N ASP A 88 -10.76 -1.24 -5.59
CA ASP A 88 -9.40 -1.73 -5.79
C ASP A 88 -9.05 -1.58 -7.28
N ALA A 89 -8.15 -0.66 -7.60
CA ALA A 89 -7.58 -0.53 -8.94
C ALA A 89 -6.38 -1.49 -9.08
N TRP A 90 -6.59 -2.61 -9.77
CA TRP A 90 -5.56 -3.59 -10.07
C TRP A 90 -4.82 -3.16 -11.34
N VAL A 91 -3.64 -2.57 -11.15
CA VAL A 91 -2.77 -2.07 -12.22
C VAL A 91 -1.74 -3.13 -12.56
N TYR A 92 -1.75 -3.60 -13.80
CA TYR A 92 -0.81 -4.61 -14.29
C TYR A 92 0.34 -3.93 -15.01
N LEU A 93 1.57 -4.23 -14.60
CA LEU A 93 2.80 -3.68 -15.20
C LEU A 93 3.47 -4.71 -16.12
N LYS A 94 4.15 -4.24 -17.17
CA LYS A 94 4.80 -5.08 -18.20
C LYS A 94 5.81 -6.05 -17.62
N ASP A 95 6.66 -5.57 -16.71
CA ASP A 95 7.79 -6.34 -16.17
C ASP A 95 7.47 -7.04 -14.84
N GLN A 96 6.19 -7.14 -14.49
CA GLN A 96 5.75 -7.76 -13.24
C GLN A 96 4.73 -8.88 -13.48
N PRO A 97 4.89 -10.04 -12.80
CA PRO A 97 3.96 -11.17 -12.95
C PRO A 97 2.59 -10.88 -12.33
N GLY A 98 2.53 -9.99 -11.33
CA GLY A 98 1.32 -9.63 -10.59
C GLY A 98 0.79 -8.23 -10.90
N SER A 99 0.24 -7.58 -9.87
CA SER A 99 -0.35 -6.25 -9.97
C SER A 99 0.08 -5.34 -8.81
N LEU A 100 0.13 -4.05 -9.09
CA LEU A 100 0.00 -3.04 -8.06
C LEU A 100 -1.49 -2.81 -7.82
N VAL A 101 -1.91 -2.77 -6.57
CA VAL A 101 -3.29 -2.51 -6.18
C VAL A 101 -3.34 -1.17 -5.47
N VAL A 102 -4.04 -0.21 -6.06
CA VAL A 102 -4.37 1.06 -5.41
C VAL A 102 -5.78 0.92 -4.86
N THR A 103 -5.90 0.89 -3.53
CA THR A 103 -7.18 0.84 -2.85
C THR A 103 -7.65 2.27 -2.55
N LEU A 104 -8.90 2.56 -2.92
CA LEU A 104 -9.54 3.84 -2.73
C LEU A 104 -10.86 3.67 -1.95
N ASP A 105 -11.24 4.68 -1.17
CA ASP A 105 -12.52 4.71 -0.46
C ASP A 105 -13.70 5.10 -1.37
N GLU A 106 -14.88 5.31 -0.80
CA GLU A 106 -16.11 5.70 -1.53
C GLU A 106 -16.00 7.06 -2.25
N ASP A 107 -15.07 7.93 -1.83
CA ASP A 107 -14.79 9.24 -2.45
C ASP A 107 -13.59 9.16 -3.44
N CYS A 108 -13.16 7.95 -3.82
CA CYS A 108 -11.93 7.70 -4.57
C CYS A 108 -10.66 8.22 -3.88
N ARG A 109 -10.62 8.44 -2.56
CA ARG A 109 -9.39 8.85 -1.89
C ARG A 109 -8.46 7.65 -1.76
N PRO A 110 -7.19 7.75 -2.19
CA PRO A 110 -6.24 6.65 -2.02
C PRO A 110 -5.99 6.37 -0.53
N ILE A 111 -6.29 5.16 -0.08
CA ILE A 111 -6.08 4.74 1.32
C ILE A 111 -4.93 3.76 1.46
N GLN A 112 -4.60 3.01 0.40
CA GLN A 112 -3.52 2.04 0.41
C GLN A 112 -2.97 1.80 -0.99
N VAL A 113 -1.68 1.51 -1.08
CA VAL A 113 -1.09 0.87 -2.26
C VAL A 113 -0.25 -0.32 -1.83
N TYR A 114 -0.40 -1.44 -2.52
CA TYR A 114 0.35 -2.66 -2.24
C TYR A 114 0.57 -3.47 -3.51
N ALA A 115 1.53 -4.40 -3.47
CA ALA A 115 1.77 -5.33 -4.56
C ALA A 115 1.14 -6.69 -4.25
N ARG A 116 0.61 -7.38 -5.27
CA ARG A 116 -0.02 -8.69 -5.13
C ARG A 116 0.34 -9.59 -6.30
N GLY A 117 0.32 -10.91 -6.08
CA GLY A 117 0.57 -11.90 -7.12
C GLY A 117 2.02 -11.94 -7.63
N GLY A 118 3.00 -11.71 -6.73
CA GLY A 118 4.42 -11.71 -7.10
C GLY A 118 4.94 -10.39 -7.68
N ALA A 119 4.11 -9.35 -7.71
CA ALA A 119 4.59 -7.99 -7.94
C ALA A 119 5.34 -7.44 -6.72
N THR A 120 6.14 -6.39 -6.94
CA THR A 120 6.90 -5.63 -5.94
C THR A 120 6.63 -4.14 -6.12
N LEU A 121 6.60 -3.41 -5.00
CA LEU A 121 6.54 -1.94 -5.02
C LEU A 121 7.91 -1.36 -5.44
N PRO A 122 7.95 -0.21 -6.13
CA PRO A 122 9.20 0.53 -6.32
C PRO A 122 9.92 0.77 -4.99
N GLY A 123 11.24 0.56 -4.97
CA GLY A 123 12.07 0.76 -3.77
C GLY A 123 11.99 -0.32 -2.69
N SER A 124 11.22 -1.41 -2.87
CA SER A 124 11.08 -2.49 -1.89
C SER A 124 12.23 -3.53 -1.88
N ARG A 125 13.45 -3.10 -2.22
CA ARG A 125 14.60 -3.99 -2.42
C ARG A 125 15.62 -3.92 -1.29
#